data_AF-A0A377GMX1-F1
#
_entry.id   AF-A0A377GMX1-F1
#
_cell.length_a   1.000
_cell.length_b   1.000
_cell.length_c   1.000
_cell.angle_alpha   90.00
_cell.angle_beta   90.00
_cell.angle_gamma   90.00
#
_symmetry.space_group_name_H-M   'P 1'
#
loop_
_entity.id
_entity.type
_entity.pdbx_description
1 polymer ?
#
loop_
_entity_poly.entity_id
_entity_poly.type
_entity_poly.pdbx_seq_one_letter_code
_entity_poly.pdbx_strand_id
1 'polypeptide(L)'
;MKYTFTPLKHLAFAACFLISFQSHAFDSDSAEKQANSSIEELYHRLSNMPNSSMPDRIDWVSSQFLGVQYILGSLGEGSKARYDQYPQYRVDAFDCDTYVNTVVSLAVANSLDSFQQCLKNIRYKNGTVSYLRRNHFTGLDWNQNNQRNGILRDITLNIKDQNNHPVAKIADAIINKPNWYAYKTVGAIRLVNADRGTEEERLMELKRKGAQLETISEEVPYLPFTALFSEKNKPNMYLFAQIPNGAIIEIVRPNWELNQKIGTALNISHLGFAIRNKGQLYFRQASSEYGKVVDVPLIEYLEKAIDSPTIKGINIQIVVPTQPLTDCKLPV
;
A
#
# COMPACT_ATOMS: atom_id res chain seq x y z
N MET A 1 -42.61 20.80 27.60
CA MET A 1 -41.81 21.84 28.29
C MET A 1 -40.50 21.96 27.53
N LYS A 2 -40.37 23.01 26.72
CA LYS A 2 -39.29 23.23 25.74
C LYS A 2 -38.09 23.84 26.46
N TYR A 3 -36.95 23.16 26.49
CA TYR A 3 -35.69 23.77 26.92
C TYR A 3 -34.94 24.26 25.69
N THR A 4 -34.88 25.59 25.58
CA THR A 4 -34.14 26.35 24.59
C THR A 4 -32.67 26.42 24.99
N PHE A 5 -31.77 25.90 24.15
CA PHE A 5 -30.34 26.18 24.23
C PHE A 5 -30.06 27.58 23.67
N THR A 6 -29.47 28.44 24.50
CA THR A 6 -28.90 29.73 24.06
C THR A 6 -27.38 29.54 23.91
N PRO A 7 -26.73 30.12 22.88
CA PRO A 7 -25.32 29.87 22.59
C PRO A 7 -24.42 30.81 23.41
N LEU A 8 -23.45 30.25 24.14
CA LEU A 8 -22.44 31.05 24.82
C LEU A 8 -21.31 31.40 23.84
N LYS A 9 -21.33 32.65 23.37
CA LYS A 9 -20.24 33.30 22.65
C LYS A 9 -19.17 33.78 23.64
N HIS A 10 -17.92 33.45 23.33
CA HIS A 10 -16.66 34.10 23.71
C HIS A 10 -16.34 34.31 25.21
N LEU A 11 -15.42 33.48 25.71
CA LEU A 11 -14.38 33.94 26.63
C LEU A 11 -13.06 33.26 26.25
N ALA A 12 -12.20 34.04 25.62
CA ALA A 12 -10.83 33.69 25.32
C ALA A 12 -10.00 33.79 26.60
N PHE A 13 -9.39 32.67 27.01
CA PHE A 13 -8.20 32.69 27.86
C PHE A 13 -7.07 32.06 27.06
N ALA A 14 -6.22 32.92 26.52
CA ALA A 14 -4.99 32.54 25.84
C ALA A 14 -3.98 32.11 26.91
N ALA A 15 -3.90 30.80 27.16
CA ALA A 15 -2.70 30.20 27.72
C ALA A 15 -1.80 29.80 26.54
N CYS A 16 -0.95 30.73 26.10
CA CYS A 16 0.14 30.43 25.18
C CYS A 16 1.16 29.53 25.89
N PHE A 17 0.92 28.21 25.88
CA PHE A 17 2.03 27.27 25.93
C PHE A 17 2.77 27.39 24.60
N LEU A 18 3.89 28.12 24.62
CA LEU A 18 4.94 28.00 23.61
C LEU A 18 5.51 26.58 23.72
N ILE A 19 4.80 25.60 23.15
CA ILE A 19 5.44 24.37 22.71
C ILE A 19 6.30 24.81 21.54
N SER A 20 7.58 25.02 21.81
CA SER A 20 8.58 25.04 20.76
C SER A 20 8.41 23.72 19.99
N PHE A 21 7.81 23.78 18.81
CA PHE A 21 7.95 22.73 17.83
C PHE A 21 9.44 22.69 17.47
N GLN A 22 10.23 21.98 18.27
CA GLN A 22 11.46 21.43 17.76
C GLN A 22 11.02 20.48 16.66
N SER A 23 11.15 20.94 15.41
CA SER A 23 11.00 20.11 14.23
C SER A 23 12.15 19.10 14.26
N HIS A 24 12.03 18.10 15.13
CA HIS A 24 12.95 16.98 15.10
C HIS A 24 12.73 16.29 13.77
N ALA A 25 13.74 16.42 12.89
CA ALA A 25 13.81 15.62 11.69
C ALA A 25 13.62 14.15 12.08
N PHE A 26 12.82 13.42 11.29
CA PHE A 26 12.53 12.01 11.58
C PHE A 26 13.84 11.20 11.57
N ASP A 27 14.15 10.55 12.69
CA ASP A 27 15.36 9.73 12.83
C ASP A 27 15.14 8.35 12.19
N SER A 28 15.43 8.28 10.89
CA SER A 28 15.30 7.05 10.10
C SER A 28 16.23 5.93 10.56
N ASP A 29 17.44 6.25 11.05
CA ASP A 29 18.39 5.23 11.49
C ASP A 29 17.91 4.57 12.79
N SER A 30 17.37 5.37 13.72
CA SER A 30 16.75 4.84 14.95
C SER A 30 15.50 4.00 14.64
N ALA A 31 14.64 4.46 13.73
CA ALA A 31 13.47 3.70 13.30
C ALA A 31 13.84 2.34 12.65
N GLU A 32 14.85 2.31 11.77
CA GLU A 32 15.35 1.07 11.17
C GLU A 32 15.99 0.15 12.22
N LYS A 33 16.73 0.71 13.20
CA LYS A 33 17.31 -0.09 14.29
C LYS A 33 16.25 -0.73 15.20
N GLN A 34 15.19 0.00 15.51
CA GLN A 34 14.03 -0.54 16.24
C GLN A 34 13.35 -1.65 15.44
N ALA A 35 13.16 -1.42 14.12
CA ALA A 35 12.56 -2.40 13.23
C ALA A 35 13.41 -3.67 13.14
N ASN A 36 14.74 -3.56 13.04
CA ASN A 36 15.66 -4.71 13.05
C ASN A 36 15.42 -5.60 14.26
N SER A 37 15.42 -5.00 15.46
CA SER A 37 15.22 -5.73 16.72
C SER A 37 13.86 -6.44 16.74
N SER A 38 12.81 -5.74 16.29
CA SER A 38 11.43 -6.27 16.27
C SER A 38 11.26 -7.41 15.26
N ILE A 39 11.92 -7.31 14.11
CA ILE A 39 11.87 -8.30 13.03
C ILE A 39 12.71 -9.53 13.39
N GLU A 40 13.88 -9.35 13.99
CA GLU A 40 14.67 -10.45 14.55
C GLU A 40 13.86 -11.21 15.60
N GLU A 41 13.21 -10.50 16.54
CA GLU A 41 12.33 -11.13 17.54
C GLU A 41 11.14 -11.83 16.89
N LEU A 42 10.54 -11.24 15.85
CA LEU A 42 9.48 -11.87 15.07
C LEU A 42 9.95 -13.19 14.45
N TYR A 43 11.16 -13.22 13.87
CA TYR A 43 11.73 -14.43 13.28
C TYR A 43 12.27 -15.42 14.33
N HIS A 44 12.71 -15.00 15.51
CA HIS A 44 13.05 -15.94 16.57
C HIS A 44 11.81 -16.69 17.10
N ARG A 45 10.64 -16.07 16.98
CA ARG A 45 9.34 -16.72 17.22
C ARG A 45 8.86 -17.58 16.02
N LEU A 46 9.73 -17.88 15.03
CA LEU A 46 9.40 -18.69 13.85
C LEU A 46 8.82 -20.06 14.19
N SER A 47 9.14 -20.65 15.35
CA SER A 47 8.51 -21.89 15.81
C SER A 47 6.98 -21.77 15.97
N ASN A 48 6.46 -20.55 16.13
CA ASN A 48 5.04 -20.23 16.22
C ASN A 48 4.47 -19.62 14.92
N MET A 49 5.31 -19.24 13.96
CA MET A 49 4.83 -18.76 12.66
C MET A 49 4.34 -19.98 11.87
N PRO A 50 3.10 -19.96 11.33
CA PRO A 50 2.60 -21.06 10.52
C PRO A 50 3.56 -21.35 9.37
N ASN A 51 4.00 -22.59 9.24
CA ASN A 51 4.78 -23.06 8.09
C ASN A 51 3.97 -24.02 7.20
N SER A 52 2.65 -24.06 7.40
CA SER A 52 1.70 -24.87 6.65
C SER A 52 1.51 -24.35 5.22
N SER A 53 1.40 -23.03 5.06
CA SER A 53 1.20 -22.40 3.75
C SER A 53 1.56 -20.91 3.76
N MET A 54 1.87 -20.35 2.57
CA MET A 54 2.11 -18.91 2.43
C MET A 54 0.89 -18.04 2.80
N PRO A 55 -0.36 -18.40 2.44
CA PRO A 55 -1.55 -17.72 2.96
C PRO A 55 -1.61 -17.61 4.49
N ASP A 56 -1.29 -18.70 5.21
CA ASP A 56 -1.30 -18.70 6.68
C ASP A 56 -0.17 -17.83 7.25
N ARG A 57 1.00 -17.81 6.59
CA ARG A 57 2.09 -16.88 6.93
C ARG A 57 1.65 -15.43 6.76
N ILE A 58 1.00 -15.10 5.66
CA ILE A 58 0.50 -13.74 5.39
C ILE A 58 -0.52 -13.34 6.45
N ASP A 59 -1.49 -14.19 6.77
CA ASP A 59 -2.48 -13.91 7.82
C ASP A 59 -1.78 -13.68 9.17
N TRP A 60 -0.89 -14.58 9.58
CA TRP A 60 -0.19 -14.45 10.85
C TRP A 60 0.68 -13.19 10.91
N VAL A 61 1.52 -12.93 9.90
CA VAL A 61 2.40 -11.75 9.84
C VAL A 61 1.58 -10.47 9.82
N SER A 62 0.57 -10.40 8.95
CA SER A 62 -0.30 -9.22 8.84
C SER A 62 -1.01 -8.90 10.17
N SER A 63 -1.41 -9.92 10.92
CA SER A 63 -2.07 -9.74 12.22
C SER A 63 -1.17 -9.11 13.29
N GLN A 64 0.17 -9.25 13.19
CA GLN A 64 1.11 -8.67 14.16
C GLN A 64 1.11 -7.14 14.15
N PHE A 65 0.60 -6.54 13.07
CA PHE A 65 0.56 -5.10 12.89
C PHE A 65 -0.85 -4.51 13.07
N LEU A 66 -1.85 -5.32 13.46
CA LEU A 66 -3.18 -4.79 13.78
C LEU A 66 -3.09 -3.71 14.87
N GLY A 67 -3.70 -2.55 14.60
CA GLY A 67 -3.65 -1.40 15.50
C GLY A 67 -2.45 -0.47 15.33
N VAL A 68 -1.43 -0.85 14.54
CA VAL A 68 -0.29 0.03 14.21
C VAL A 68 -0.78 1.25 13.44
N GLN A 69 -0.23 2.43 13.76
CA GLN A 69 -0.74 3.71 13.28
C GLN A 69 -0.59 3.89 11.76
N TYR A 70 -1.54 4.62 11.17
CA TYR A 70 -1.44 5.08 9.79
C TYR A 70 -0.56 6.33 9.66
N ILE A 71 0.46 6.28 8.79
CA ILE A 71 1.25 7.45 8.37
C ILE A 71 1.41 7.42 6.85
N LEU A 72 0.90 8.46 6.18
CA LEU A 72 1.05 8.62 4.74
C LEU A 72 2.53 8.78 4.36
N GLY A 73 3.01 7.99 3.40
CA GLY A 73 4.40 8.03 2.95
C GLY A 73 5.34 7.47 4.02
N SER A 74 5.00 6.35 4.65
CA SER A 74 5.71 5.84 5.82
C SER A 74 7.19 5.52 5.59
N LEU A 75 7.59 5.26 4.33
CA LEU A 75 8.95 4.84 3.95
C LEU A 75 9.58 5.76 2.89
N GLY A 76 10.91 5.77 2.85
CA GLY A 76 11.76 6.44 1.87
C GLY A 76 12.86 5.52 1.34
N GLU A 77 14.00 6.10 0.98
CA GLU A 77 15.21 5.39 0.50
C GLU A 77 16.32 5.27 1.56
N GLY A 78 16.04 5.66 2.81
CA GLY A 78 16.97 5.58 3.95
C GLY A 78 17.70 6.90 4.24
N SER A 79 18.32 6.99 5.43
CA SER A 79 18.89 8.23 6.00
C SER A 79 19.87 8.99 5.10
N LYS A 80 20.58 8.28 4.20
CA LYS A 80 21.57 8.86 3.27
C LYS A 80 21.01 9.12 1.85
N ALA A 81 19.71 8.98 1.66
CA ALA A 81 19.08 9.15 0.35
C ALA A 81 19.20 10.57 -0.20
N ARG A 82 19.18 10.66 -1.54
CA ARG A 82 19.30 11.93 -2.28
C ARG A 82 18.06 12.82 -2.19
N TYR A 83 16.86 12.22 -2.17
CA TYR A 83 15.58 12.92 -2.25
C TYR A 83 14.68 12.66 -1.04
N ASP A 84 14.68 11.44 -0.52
CA ASP A 84 13.71 11.00 0.45
C ASP A 84 14.38 10.15 1.54
N GLN A 85 14.73 10.79 2.64
CA GLN A 85 15.51 10.24 3.75
C GLN A 85 14.67 9.55 4.82
N TYR A 86 13.37 9.33 4.57
CA TYR A 86 12.56 8.44 5.40
C TYR A 86 13.10 7.00 5.37
N PRO A 87 12.81 6.17 6.39
CA PRO A 87 13.43 4.87 6.56
C PRO A 87 13.03 3.90 5.44
N GLN A 88 13.89 2.94 5.13
CA GLN A 88 13.61 1.90 4.15
C GLN A 88 12.57 0.89 4.62
N TYR A 89 12.43 0.71 5.94
CA TYR A 89 11.43 -0.11 6.61
C TYR A 89 11.22 0.39 8.03
N ARG A 90 10.03 0.11 8.58
CA ARG A 90 9.65 0.43 9.95
C ARG A 90 8.52 -0.52 10.39
N VAL A 91 8.25 -0.58 11.69
CA VAL A 91 7.19 -1.45 12.27
C VAL A 91 6.17 -0.67 13.12
N ASP A 92 6.41 0.62 13.33
CA ASP A 92 5.63 1.50 14.20
C ASP A 92 4.57 2.32 13.44
N ALA A 93 4.63 2.38 12.11
CA ALA A 93 3.62 3.02 11.29
C ALA A 93 3.62 2.53 9.84
N PHE A 94 2.44 2.57 9.20
CA PHE A 94 2.29 2.21 7.79
C PHE A 94 1.29 3.11 7.05
N ASP A 95 1.47 3.24 5.75
CA ASP A 95 0.35 3.48 4.82
C ASP A 95 -0.05 2.16 4.15
N CYS A 96 -1.05 2.19 3.26
CA CYS A 96 -1.54 0.97 2.62
C CYS A 96 -0.49 0.24 1.79
N ASP A 97 0.35 0.99 1.06
CA ASP A 97 1.41 0.42 0.23
C ASP A 97 2.49 -0.20 1.12
N THR A 98 3.04 0.57 2.04
CA THR A 98 4.14 0.14 2.91
C THR A 98 3.74 -1.00 3.83
N TYR A 99 2.47 -1.07 4.25
CA TYR A 99 1.93 -2.21 4.97
C TYR A 99 1.98 -3.50 4.14
N VAL A 100 1.40 -3.49 2.93
CA VAL A 100 1.39 -4.67 2.05
C VAL A 100 2.82 -5.09 1.68
N ASN A 101 3.69 -4.13 1.33
CA ASN A 101 5.09 -4.39 1.00
C ASN A 101 5.83 -5.05 2.17
N THR A 102 5.64 -4.56 3.40
CA THR A 102 6.29 -5.10 4.61
C THR A 102 5.80 -6.51 4.91
N VAL A 103 4.48 -6.73 4.91
CA VAL A 103 3.89 -8.04 5.20
C VAL A 103 4.31 -9.08 4.17
N VAL A 104 4.24 -8.77 2.87
CA VAL A 104 4.65 -9.71 1.82
C VAL A 104 6.12 -10.06 2.00
N SER A 105 6.99 -9.06 2.19
CA SER A 105 8.44 -9.27 2.36
C SER A 105 8.76 -10.12 3.59
N LEU A 106 8.06 -9.91 4.70
CA LEU A 106 8.23 -10.72 5.91
C LEU A 106 7.75 -12.16 5.70
N ALA A 107 6.61 -12.35 5.04
CA ALA A 107 6.03 -13.67 4.79
C ALA A 107 6.91 -14.52 3.86
N VAL A 108 7.47 -13.91 2.80
CA VAL A 108 8.36 -14.60 1.85
C VAL A 108 9.81 -14.71 2.32
N ALA A 109 10.17 -14.16 3.47
CA ALA A 109 11.51 -14.27 4.06
C ALA A 109 11.50 -15.10 5.35
N ASN A 110 12.70 -15.40 5.86
CA ASN A 110 12.93 -16.25 7.04
C ASN A 110 13.99 -15.68 8.00
N SER A 111 14.51 -14.49 7.74
CA SER A 111 15.52 -13.81 8.56
C SER A 111 15.44 -12.30 8.30
N LEU A 112 16.07 -11.50 9.16
CA LEU A 112 16.18 -10.06 8.92
C LEU A 112 16.88 -9.74 7.59
N ASP A 113 17.98 -10.43 7.28
CA ASP A 113 18.75 -10.20 6.05
C ASP A 113 17.93 -10.53 4.79
N SER A 114 17.27 -11.69 4.78
CA SER A 114 16.40 -12.08 3.66
C SER A 114 15.16 -11.18 3.54
N PHE A 115 14.61 -10.69 4.65
CA PHE A 115 13.56 -9.66 4.65
C PHE A 115 14.02 -8.37 3.99
N GLN A 116 15.18 -7.84 4.39
CA GLN A 116 15.72 -6.60 3.84
C GLN A 116 15.95 -6.72 2.32
N GLN A 117 16.44 -7.88 1.86
CA GLN A 117 16.60 -8.15 0.43
C GLN A 117 15.25 -8.27 -0.28
N CYS A 118 14.27 -8.95 0.31
CA CYS A 118 12.93 -9.06 -0.24
C CYS A 118 12.24 -7.70 -0.39
N LEU A 119 12.30 -6.89 0.65
CA LEU A 119 11.67 -5.58 0.63
C LEU A 119 12.28 -4.68 -0.45
N LYS A 120 13.61 -4.74 -0.65
CA LYS A 120 14.26 -4.03 -1.76
C LYS A 120 13.73 -4.50 -3.12
N ASN A 121 13.66 -5.81 -3.36
CA ASN A 121 13.18 -6.38 -4.62
C ASN A 121 11.70 -6.09 -4.88
N ILE A 122 10.89 -5.99 -3.82
CA ILE A 122 9.45 -5.73 -3.90
C ILE A 122 9.14 -4.23 -4.08
N ARG A 123 9.88 -3.35 -3.39
CA ARG A 123 9.67 -1.89 -3.44
C ARG A 123 10.34 -1.21 -4.63
N TYR A 124 11.41 -1.78 -5.18
CA TYR A 124 12.22 -1.13 -6.22
C TYR A 124 12.41 -2.04 -7.43
N LYS A 125 12.27 -1.47 -8.63
CA LYS A 125 12.58 -2.15 -9.89
C LYS A 125 14.01 -2.71 -9.84
N ASN A 126 14.14 -4.02 -10.03
CA ASN A 126 15.39 -4.78 -9.96
C ASN A 126 16.13 -4.63 -8.61
N GLY A 127 15.42 -4.38 -7.51
CA GLY A 127 16.01 -4.22 -6.18
C GLY A 127 16.92 -3.01 -6.01
N THR A 128 16.97 -2.09 -6.98
CA THR A 128 17.89 -0.95 -6.92
C THR A 128 17.25 0.25 -6.22
N VAL A 129 17.65 0.49 -4.97
CA VAL A 129 17.13 1.57 -4.13
C VAL A 129 17.43 2.94 -4.74
N SER A 130 16.39 3.60 -5.24
CA SER A 130 16.40 5.00 -5.67
C SER A 130 14.97 5.48 -5.89
N TYR A 131 14.72 6.79 -5.73
CA TYR A 131 13.39 7.35 -5.95
C TYR A 131 12.83 7.03 -7.33
N LEU A 132 13.63 7.11 -8.40
CA LEU A 132 13.18 6.85 -9.78
C LEU A 132 12.88 5.36 -10.05
N ARG A 133 13.43 4.46 -9.24
CA ARG A 133 13.19 3.01 -9.37
C ARG A 133 12.20 2.48 -8.35
N ARG A 134 11.72 3.31 -7.42
CA ARG A 134 10.66 2.92 -6.49
C ARG A 134 9.39 2.65 -7.28
N ASN A 135 8.70 1.57 -6.93
CA ASN A 135 7.44 1.19 -7.53
C ASN A 135 6.33 2.13 -7.02
N HIS A 136 6.20 3.32 -7.62
CA HIS A 136 5.24 4.33 -7.16
C HIS A 136 3.82 4.10 -7.67
N PHE A 137 3.67 3.55 -8.87
CA PHE A 137 2.39 3.26 -9.48
C PHE A 137 2.04 1.79 -9.26
N THR A 138 0.96 1.52 -8.52
CA THR A 138 0.64 0.15 -8.10
C THR A 138 0.47 -0.78 -9.30
N GLY A 139 -0.33 -0.42 -10.30
CA GLY A 139 -0.52 -1.28 -11.47
C GLY A 139 0.73 -1.38 -12.34
N LEU A 140 1.27 -0.24 -12.75
CA LEU A 140 2.31 -0.14 -13.79
C LEU A 140 3.68 -0.53 -13.27
N ASP A 141 4.03 -0.16 -12.04
CA ASP A 141 5.32 -0.47 -11.44
C ASP A 141 5.22 -1.68 -10.52
N TRP A 142 4.38 -1.63 -9.48
CA TRP A 142 4.41 -2.63 -8.41
C TRP A 142 3.89 -3.99 -8.88
N ASN A 143 2.69 -4.06 -9.47
CA ASN A 143 2.10 -5.30 -9.98
C ASN A 143 3.01 -5.87 -11.07
N GLN A 144 3.33 -5.09 -12.11
CA GLN A 144 4.13 -5.60 -13.23
C GLN A 144 5.52 -6.09 -12.80
N ASN A 145 6.25 -5.33 -11.98
CA ASN A 145 7.59 -5.76 -11.57
C ASN A 145 7.52 -6.98 -10.64
N ASN A 146 6.59 -7.02 -9.69
CA ASN A 146 6.47 -8.16 -8.78
C ASN A 146 5.90 -9.42 -9.44
N GLN A 147 5.06 -9.27 -10.47
CA GLN A 147 4.62 -10.39 -11.31
C GLN A 147 5.73 -10.92 -12.20
N ARG A 148 6.52 -10.04 -12.83
CA ARG A 148 7.69 -10.45 -13.63
C ARG A 148 8.76 -11.13 -12.78
N ASN A 149 8.94 -10.64 -11.55
CA ASN A 149 9.82 -11.27 -10.57
C ASN A 149 9.17 -12.49 -9.91
N GLY A 150 7.98 -12.92 -10.36
CA GLY A 150 7.19 -14.06 -9.90
C GLY A 150 6.80 -14.06 -8.41
N ILE A 151 6.91 -12.92 -7.72
CA ILE A 151 6.46 -12.81 -6.33
C ILE A 151 4.93 -12.83 -6.28
N LEU A 152 4.29 -12.17 -7.25
CA LEU A 152 2.85 -12.02 -7.33
C LEU A 152 2.28 -12.66 -8.60
N ARG A 153 1.00 -13.01 -8.55
CA ARG A 153 0.22 -13.40 -9.72
C ARG A 153 -1.19 -12.85 -9.62
N ASP A 154 -1.62 -12.11 -10.63
CA ASP A 154 -3.01 -11.71 -10.81
C ASP A 154 -3.88 -12.96 -11.10
N ILE A 155 -4.96 -13.11 -10.34
CA ILE A 155 -5.94 -14.19 -10.50
C ILE A 155 -7.35 -13.65 -10.77
N THR A 156 -7.48 -12.35 -11.02
CA THR A 156 -8.77 -11.69 -11.22
C THR A 156 -9.54 -12.30 -12.37
N LEU A 157 -8.86 -12.62 -13.48
CA LEU A 157 -9.46 -13.27 -14.66
C LEU A 157 -9.85 -14.75 -14.40
N ASN A 158 -9.32 -15.36 -13.34
CA ASN A 158 -9.62 -16.75 -12.98
C ASN A 158 -10.92 -16.87 -12.19
N ILE A 159 -11.41 -15.76 -11.62
CA ILE A 159 -12.67 -15.72 -10.88
C ILE A 159 -13.82 -15.58 -11.89
N LYS A 160 -14.73 -16.56 -11.86
CA LYS A 160 -15.78 -16.75 -12.86
C LYS A 160 -17.15 -16.88 -12.21
N ASP A 161 -18.21 -16.72 -12.99
CA ASP A 161 -19.58 -16.97 -12.53
C ASP A 161 -19.88 -18.49 -12.40
N GLN A 162 -21.09 -18.83 -11.97
CA GLN A 162 -21.55 -20.21 -11.80
C GLN A 162 -21.58 -21.00 -13.12
N ASN A 163 -21.60 -20.31 -14.26
CA ASN A 163 -21.60 -20.89 -15.60
C ASN A 163 -20.18 -20.93 -16.20
N ASN A 164 -19.14 -20.68 -15.40
CA ASN A 164 -17.74 -20.65 -15.82
C ASN A 164 -17.42 -19.54 -16.85
N HIS A 165 -18.21 -18.47 -16.88
CA HIS A 165 -17.92 -17.28 -17.68
C HIS A 165 -17.03 -16.29 -16.93
N PRO A 166 -16.07 -15.64 -17.62
CA PRO A 166 -15.33 -14.52 -17.04
C PRO A 166 -16.26 -13.37 -16.68
N VAL A 167 -16.06 -12.77 -15.50
CA VAL A 167 -16.82 -11.59 -15.05
C VAL A 167 -15.97 -10.33 -14.93
N ALA A 168 -14.65 -10.50 -15.00
CA ALA A 168 -13.70 -9.40 -14.88
C ALA A 168 -13.77 -8.45 -16.09
N LYS A 169 -13.47 -7.18 -15.84
CA LYS A 169 -13.26 -6.13 -16.84
C LYS A 169 -11.81 -5.66 -16.78
N ILE A 170 -11.38 -4.91 -17.78
CA ILE A 170 -10.07 -4.26 -17.79
C ILE A 170 -10.28 -2.78 -17.48
N ALA A 171 -9.49 -2.26 -16.55
CA ALA A 171 -9.35 -0.84 -16.28
C ALA A 171 -8.12 -0.32 -17.02
N ASP A 172 -8.29 0.70 -17.86
CA ASP A 172 -7.21 1.35 -18.60
C ASP A 172 -6.94 2.76 -18.05
N ALA A 173 -5.67 3.16 -17.98
CA ALA A 173 -5.28 4.53 -17.70
C ALA A 173 -3.94 4.87 -18.36
N ILE A 174 -3.78 6.12 -18.78
CA ILE A 174 -2.49 6.64 -19.23
C ILE A 174 -1.71 7.17 -18.02
N ILE A 175 -0.61 6.49 -17.69
CA ILE A 175 0.30 6.91 -16.64
C ILE A 175 1.38 7.83 -17.23
N ASN A 176 1.23 9.13 -17.02
CA ASN A 176 2.16 10.15 -17.48
C ASN A 176 3.20 10.46 -16.40
N LYS A 177 4.26 9.65 -16.34
CA LYS A 177 5.34 9.84 -15.35
C LYS A 177 6.01 11.22 -15.48
N PRO A 178 6.40 11.71 -16.68
CA PRO A 178 6.98 13.05 -16.82
C PRO A 178 6.15 14.15 -16.16
N ASN A 179 4.85 14.18 -16.43
CA ASN A 179 3.96 15.19 -15.86
C ASN A 179 3.71 14.96 -14.37
N TRP A 180 3.63 13.71 -13.90
CA TRP A 180 3.58 13.40 -12.47
C TRP A 180 4.79 13.94 -11.70
N TYR A 181 5.99 13.82 -12.27
CA TYR A 181 7.19 14.44 -11.71
C TYR A 181 7.10 15.97 -11.76
N ALA A 182 6.64 16.56 -12.87
CA ALA A 182 6.47 18.00 -13.01
C ALA A 182 5.54 18.61 -11.94
N TYR A 183 4.50 17.88 -11.54
CA TYR A 183 3.54 18.28 -10.49
C TYR A 183 4.08 18.18 -9.05
N LYS A 184 5.24 17.54 -8.84
CA LYS A 184 5.80 17.41 -7.48
C LYS A 184 6.10 18.78 -6.89
N THR A 185 5.81 18.90 -5.61
CA THR A 185 6.26 20.01 -4.79
C THR A 185 7.46 19.58 -3.97
N VAL A 186 8.04 20.53 -3.27
CA VAL A 186 9.07 20.32 -2.24
C VAL A 186 8.70 19.29 -1.19
N GLY A 187 7.42 19.02 -0.93
CA GLY A 187 7.01 17.96 0.01
C GLY A 187 7.41 16.55 -0.43
N ALA A 188 7.78 16.36 -1.70
CA ALA A 188 8.38 15.12 -2.19
C ALA A 188 9.87 14.96 -1.82
N ILE A 189 10.51 16.05 -1.38
CA ILE A 189 11.89 16.08 -0.91
C ILE A 189 11.86 16.08 0.61
N ARG A 190 12.29 14.98 1.22
CA ARG A 190 12.25 14.78 2.68
C ARG A 190 13.65 14.58 3.18
N LEU A 191 14.30 15.65 3.60
CA LEU A 191 15.70 15.64 4.05
C LEU A 191 15.78 15.94 5.55
N VAL A 192 16.75 15.32 6.21
CA VAL A 192 17.15 15.58 7.59
C VAL A 192 18.09 16.78 7.58
N ASN A 193 17.77 17.82 8.34
CA ASN A 193 18.60 19.03 8.54
C ASN A 193 19.01 19.76 7.24
N ALA A 194 18.16 19.76 6.20
CA ALA A 194 18.40 20.54 4.99
C ALA A 194 17.71 21.91 5.06
N ASP A 195 18.33 22.92 4.44
CA ASP A 195 17.69 24.20 4.21
C ASP A 195 16.78 24.15 2.97
N ARG A 196 15.92 25.17 2.85
CA ARG A 196 14.94 25.27 1.78
C ARG A 196 15.55 25.30 0.37
N GLY A 197 16.68 25.97 0.19
CA GLY A 197 17.36 26.07 -1.10
C GLY A 197 17.86 24.70 -1.57
N THR A 198 18.42 23.91 -0.65
CA THR A 198 18.82 22.52 -0.94
C THR A 198 17.62 21.67 -1.37
N GLU A 199 16.47 21.77 -0.70
CA GLU A 199 15.26 21.04 -1.09
C GLU A 199 14.77 21.41 -2.50
N GLU A 200 14.77 22.69 -2.82
CA GLU A 200 14.35 23.20 -4.13
C GLU A 200 15.30 22.76 -5.24
N GLU A 201 16.61 22.75 -5.01
CA GLU A 201 17.60 22.21 -5.93
C GLU A 201 17.36 20.71 -6.19
N ARG A 202 17.14 19.92 -5.14
CA ARG A 202 16.82 18.49 -5.26
C ARG A 202 15.52 18.26 -6.02
N LEU A 203 14.50 19.09 -5.80
CA LEU A 203 13.24 19.00 -6.53
C LEU A 203 13.45 19.28 -8.01
N MET A 204 14.20 20.33 -8.37
CA MET A 204 14.51 20.64 -9.77
C MET A 204 15.28 19.50 -10.44
N GLU A 205 16.27 18.92 -9.74
CA GLU A 205 17.01 17.75 -10.22
C GLU A 205 16.07 16.55 -10.45
N LEU A 206 15.18 16.28 -9.49
CA LEU A 206 14.22 15.17 -9.56
C LEU A 206 13.22 15.36 -10.72
N LYS A 207 12.71 16.57 -10.91
CA LYS A 207 11.83 16.93 -12.04
C LYS A 207 12.52 16.74 -13.38
N ARG A 208 13.77 17.20 -13.51
CA ARG A 208 14.55 17.03 -14.75
C ARG A 208 14.79 15.56 -15.08
N LYS A 209 15.10 14.73 -14.09
CA LYS A 209 15.23 13.27 -14.28
C LYS A 209 13.88 12.61 -14.61
N GLY A 210 12.81 13.02 -13.92
CA GLY A 210 11.46 12.53 -14.15
C GLY A 210 10.92 12.85 -15.55
N ALA A 211 11.29 14.00 -16.12
CA ALA A 211 10.92 14.39 -17.47
C ALA A 211 11.44 13.46 -18.58
N GLN A 212 12.43 12.62 -18.28
CA GLN A 212 13.01 11.63 -19.20
C GLN A 212 12.31 10.26 -19.11
N LEU A 213 11.34 10.10 -18.21
CA LEU A 213 10.58 8.86 -18.08
C LEU A 213 9.49 8.76 -19.15
N GLU A 214 8.90 7.58 -19.25
CA GLU A 214 7.89 7.28 -20.27
C GLU A 214 6.47 7.58 -19.79
N THR A 215 5.62 7.93 -20.75
CA THR A 215 4.16 7.89 -20.61
C THR A 215 3.68 6.54 -21.14
N ILE A 216 3.01 5.76 -20.31
CA ILE A 216 2.69 4.36 -20.60
C ILE A 216 1.20 4.10 -20.34
N SER A 217 0.55 3.30 -21.19
CA SER A 217 -0.78 2.77 -20.94
C SER A 217 -0.69 1.61 -19.94
N GLU A 218 -1.45 1.71 -18.85
CA GLU A 218 -1.57 0.68 -17.83
C GLU A 218 -2.94 0.00 -17.96
N GLU A 219 -2.95 -1.33 -17.91
CA GLU A 219 -4.16 -2.15 -17.90
C GLU A 219 -4.20 -2.99 -16.62
N VAL A 220 -5.33 -2.95 -15.91
CA VAL A 220 -5.55 -3.69 -14.66
C VAL A 220 -6.87 -4.47 -14.74
N PRO A 221 -6.85 -5.82 -14.74
CA PRO A 221 -8.04 -6.62 -14.59
C PRO A 221 -8.74 -6.33 -13.26
N TYR A 222 -10.07 -6.26 -13.24
CA TYR A 222 -10.81 -6.08 -11.99
C TYR A 222 -12.17 -6.80 -12.03
N LEU A 223 -12.62 -7.27 -10.87
CA LEU A 223 -14.00 -7.73 -10.67
C LEU A 223 -14.89 -6.50 -10.47
N PRO A 224 -15.81 -6.20 -11.41
CA PRO A 224 -16.64 -5.02 -11.29
C PRO A 224 -17.71 -5.18 -10.19
N PHE A 225 -18.10 -4.09 -9.55
CA PHE A 225 -19.22 -4.07 -8.60
C PHE A 225 -20.52 -4.57 -9.22
N THR A 226 -20.72 -4.36 -10.53
CA THR A 226 -21.89 -4.92 -11.25
C THR A 226 -21.93 -6.45 -11.25
N ALA A 227 -20.79 -7.13 -11.04
CA ALA A 227 -20.73 -8.58 -10.88
C ALA A 227 -20.74 -9.00 -9.41
N LEU A 228 -20.00 -8.28 -8.55
CA LEU A 228 -19.90 -8.55 -7.11
C LEU A 228 -21.21 -8.26 -6.36
N PHE A 229 -22.02 -7.34 -6.88
CA PHE A 229 -23.33 -6.93 -6.35
C PHE A 229 -24.33 -6.86 -7.51
N SER A 230 -24.82 -8.02 -7.95
CA SER A 230 -25.71 -8.14 -9.12
C SER A 230 -27.02 -7.36 -8.96
N GLU A 231 -27.46 -7.21 -7.72
CA GLU A 231 -28.50 -6.26 -7.30
C GLU A 231 -27.90 -5.39 -6.19
N LYS A 232 -28.36 -4.14 -6.06
CA LYS A 232 -27.89 -3.25 -5.00
C LYS A 232 -28.09 -3.95 -3.64
N ASN A 233 -27.03 -3.98 -2.82
CA ASN A 233 -26.98 -4.61 -1.50
C ASN A 233 -27.17 -6.14 -1.48
N LYS A 234 -26.96 -6.83 -2.61
CA LYS A 234 -27.00 -8.29 -2.70
C LYS A 234 -25.63 -8.83 -3.12
N PRO A 235 -24.76 -9.19 -2.16
CA PRO A 235 -23.43 -9.68 -2.49
C PRO A 235 -23.48 -11.03 -3.19
N ASN A 236 -22.70 -11.17 -4.26
CA ASN A 236 -22.52 -12.42 -4.98
C ASN A 236 -21.55 -13.33 -4.23
N MET A 237 -22.09 -14.10 -3.28
CA MET A 237 -21.29 -14.98 -2.42
C MET A 237 -20.49 -16.03 -3.19
N TYR A 238 -20.91 -16.43 -4.39
CA TYR A 238 -20.16 -17.36 -5.23
C TYR A 238 -18.85 -16.75 -5.73
N LEU A 239 -18.84 -15.46 -6.11
CA LEU A 239 -17.61 -14.75 -6.48
C LEU A 239 -16.73 -14.50 -5.26
N PHE A 240 -17.31 -14.03 -4.15
CA PHE A 240 -16.57 -13.79 -2.91
C PHE A 240 -15.94 -15.05 -2.33
N ALA A 241 -16.55 -16.23 -2.51
CA ALA A 241 -16.00 -17.51 -2.07
C ALA A 241 -14.72 -17.90 -2.80
N GLN A 242 -14.51 -17.42 -4.04
CA GLN A 242 -13.31 -17.74 -4.84
C GLN A 242 -12.08 -16.89 -4.46
N ILE A 243 -12.25 -15.84 -3.66
CA ILE A 243 -11.13 -15.01 -3.19
C ILE A 243 -10.31 -15.82 -2.15
N PRO A 244 -9.03 -16.14 -2.41
CA PRO A 244 -8.26 -16.96 -1.48
C PRO A 244 -7.87 -16.18 -0.22
N ASN A 245 -7.65 -16.91 0.88
CA ASN A 245 -7.04 -16.33 2.09
C ASN A 245 -5.63 -15.80 1.76
N GLY A 246 -5.23 -14.69 2.37
CA GLY A 246 -3.92 -14.06 2.13
C GLY A 246 -3.77 -13.40 0.75
N ALA A 247 -4.82 -13.34 -0.07
CA ALA A 247 -4.79 -12.61 -1.33
C ALA A 247 -4.59 -11.11 -1.08
N ILE A 248 -3.96 -10.41 -2.02
CA ILE A 248 -3.89 -8.96 -2.03
C ILE A 248 -5.11 -8.45 -2.81
N ILE A 249 -5.82 -7.50 -2.22
CA ILE A 249 -6.96 -6.81 -2.81
C ILE A 249 -6.54 -5.38 -3.11
N GLU A 250 -6.75 -4.94 -4.35
CA GLU A 250 -6.50 -3.57 -4.79
C GLU A 250 -7.83 -2.91 -5.18
N ILE A 251 -8.06 -1.68 -4.73
CA ILE A 251 -9.28 -0.92 -5.00
C ILE A 251 -9.15 -0.16 -6.32
N VAL A 252 -9.94 -0.59 -7.31
CA VAL A 252 -9.82 -0.17 -8.70
C VAL A 252 -10.81 0.95 -9.05
N ARG A 253 -10.27 2.02 -9.64
CA ARG A 253 -10.94 3.19 -10.20
C ARG A 253 -10.52 3.34 -11.67
N PRO A 254 -11.24 2.72 -12.62
CA PRO A 254 -10.87 2.74 -14.02
C PRO A 254 -10.73 4.18 -14.55
N ASN A 255 -9.60 4.47 -15.20
CA ASN A 255 -9.24 5.78 -15.73
C ASN A 255 -9.50 6.95 -14.77
N TRP A 256 -9.02 6.85 -13.52
CA TRP A 256 -9.24 7.91 -12.53
C TRP A 256 -8.45 9.17 -12.87
N GLU A 257 -9.13 10.16 -13.44
CA GLU A 257 -8.52 11.40 -13.91
C GLU A 257 -8.03 12.30 -12.75
N LEU A 258 -6.74 12.23 -12.46
CA LEU A 258 -6.07 13.06 -11.47
C LEU A 258 -5.04 14.03 -12.08
N ASN A 259 -5.12 14.26 -13.39
CA ASN A 259 -4.19 15.09 -14.15
C ASN A 259 -3.98 16.48 -13.54
N GLN A 260 -5.06 17.12 -13.08
CA GLN A 260 -4.99 18.46 -12.46
C GLN A 260 -4.48 18.45 -11.01
N LYS A 261 -4.41 17.28 -10.36
CA LYS A 261 -4.00 17.16 -8.95
C LYS A 261 -2.57 16.65 -8.81
N ILE A 262 -2.22 15.62 -9.58
CA ILE A 262 -0.93 14.93 -9.48
C ILE A 262 -0.25 14.76 -10.84
N GLY A 263 -0.80 15.30 -11.92
CA GLY A 263 -0.17 15.24 -13.25
C GLY A 263 -0.39 13.94 -14.04
N THR A 264 -1.22 13.01 -13.57
CA THR A 264 -1.50 11.75 -14.29
C THR A 264 -2.84 11.14 -13.87
N ALA A 265 -3.39 10.24 -14.69
CA ALA A 265 -4.45 9.32 -14.28
C ALA A 265 -3.89 8.14 -13.49
N LEU A 266 -4.75 7.38 -12.80
CA LEU A 266 -4.44 6.15 -12.05
C LEU A 266 -5.58 5.13 -12.21
N ASN A 267 -5.28 3.83 -12.07
CA ASN A 267 -6.32 2.80 -11.92
C ASN A 267 -6.52 2.33 -10.47
N ILE A 268 -5.53 2.47 -9.59
CA ILE A 268 -5.57 1.90 -8.23
C ILE A 268 -5.47 3.02 -7.21
N SER A 269 -6.23 2.91 -6.12
CA SER A 269 -6.31 3.94 -5.08
C SER A 269 -6.01 3.46 -3.66
N HIS A 270 -6.04 2.15 -3.43
CA HIS A 270 -5.83 1.55 -2.11
C HIS A 270 -5.60 0.05 -2.24
N LEU A 271 -5.05 -0.59 -1.22
CA LEU A 271 -4.78 -2.03 -1.20
C LEU A 271 -4.64 -2.58 0.23
N GLY A 272 -4.75 -3.91 0.35
CA GLY A 272 -4.65 -4.66 1.61
C GLY A 272 -4.82 -6.16 1.37
N PHE A 273 -5.08 -6.93 2.42
CA PHE A 273 -5.20 -8.38 2.35
C PHE A 273 -6.64 -8.87 2.54
N ALA A 274 -7.00 -9.92 1.80
CA ALA A 274 -8.20 -10.72 2.02
C ALA A 274 -7.91 -11.79 3.08
N ILE A 275 -8.49 -11.64 4.28
CA ILE A 275 -8.29 -12.55 5.41
C ILE A 275 -9.58 -13.28 5.74
N ARG A 276 -9.55 -14.60 5.81
CA ARG A 276 -10.70 -15.43 6.20
C ARG A 276 -10.59 -15.83 7.67
N ASN A 277 -11.55 -15.39 8.48
CA ASN A 277 -11.64 -15.78 9.88
C ASN A 277 -13.06 -16.24 10.20
N LYS A 278 -13.20 -17.49 10.69
CA LYS A 278 -14.50 -18.11 11.04
C LYS A 278 -15.58 -17.98 9.95
N GLY A 279 -15.19 -18.14 8.69
CA GLY A 279 -16.08 -18.07 7.53
C GLY A 279 -16.35 -16.66 7.00
N GLN A 280 -16.01 -15.60 7.74
CA GLN A 280 -16.11 -14.22 7.30
C GLN A 280 -14.85 -13.81 6.52
N LEU A 281 -15.05 -13.05 5.43
CA LEU A 281 -13.97 -12.45 4.65
C LEU A 281 -13.76 -11.00 5.10
N TYR A 282 -12.55 -10.69 5.55
CA TYR A 282 -12.09 -9.38 6.00
C TYR A 282 -11.13 -8.76 4.99
N PHE A 283 -11.14 -7.44 4.93
CA PHE A 283 -10.13 -6.62 4.28
C PHE A 283 -9.22 -6.04 5.37
N ARG A 284 -8.01 -6.61 5.49
CA ARG A 284 -6.98 -6.17 6.44
C ARG A 284 -6.09 -5.14 5.77
N GLN A 285 -6.15 -3.89 6.21
CA GLN A 285 -5.45 -2.77 5.56
C GLN A 285 -5.03 -1.68 6.54
N ALA A 286 -4.02 -0.89 6.16
CA ALA A 286 -3.63 0.33 6.86
C ALA A 286 -4.54 1.49 6.41
N SER A 287 -5.43 1.93 7.29
CA SER A 287 -6.51 2.86 6.95
C SER A 287 -6.20 4.28 7.37
N SER A 288 -6.29 5.22 6.42
CA SER A 288 -6.31 6.65 6.75
C SER A 288 -7.60 7.07 7.49
N GLU A 289 -8.72 6.41 7.23
CA GLU A 289 -10.01 6.69 7.86
C GLU A 289 -10.01 6.27 9.34
N TYR A 290 -9.48 5.09 9.66
CA TYR A 290 -9.37 4.61 11.04
C TYR A 290 -8.06 5.05 11.74
N GLY A 291 -7.12 5.63 11.00
CA GLY A 291 -5.82 6.06 11.51
C GLY A 291 -4.88 4.93 11.92
N LYS A 292 -5.13 3.68 11.50
CA LYS A 292 -4.37 2.48 11.88
C LYS A 292 -4.64 1.28 10.97
N VAL A 293 -3.86 0.21 11.13
CA VAL A 293 -4.14 -1.10 10.53
C VAL A 293 -5.37 -1.73 11.18
N VAL A 294 -6.34 -2.13 10.37
CA VAL A 294 -7.64 -2.66 10.83
C VAL A 294 -8.11 -3.82 9.97
N ASP A 295 -8.96 -4.65 10.56
CA ASP A 295 -9.83 -5.58 9.85
C ASP A 295 -11.22 -4.96 9.70
N VAL A 296 -11.73 -4.92 8.47
CA VAL A 296 -13.12 -4.57 8.18
C VAL A 296 -13.75 -5.67 7.33
N PRO A 297 -15.05 -6.03 7.50
CA PRO A 297 -15.68 -7.00 6.61
C PRO A 297 -15.59 -6.55 5.15
N LEU A 298 -14.99 -7.37 4.26
CA LEU A 298 -14.70 -6.95 2.88
C LEU A 298 -15.99 -6.59 2.13
N ILE A 299 -17.05 -7.37 2.30
CA ILE A 299 -18.33 -7.15 1.63
C ILE A 299 -18.90 -5.78 2.03
N GLU A 300 -18.97 -5.48 3.33
CA GLU A 300 -19.49 -4.20 3.83
C GLU A 300 -18.61 -3.01 3.41
N TYR A 301 -17.29 -3.19 3.38
CA TYR A 301 -16.35 -2.18 2.90
C TYR A 301 -16.63 -1.84 1.43
N LEU A 302 -16.78 -2.86 0.58
CA LEU A 302 -17.05 -2.67 -0.85
C LEU A 302 -18.46 -2.15 -1.11
N GLU A 303 -19.45 -2.55 -0.33
CA GLU A 303 -20.82 -2.05 -0.43
C GLU A 303 -20.87 -0.53 -0.21
N LYS A 304 -20.15 -0.02 0.81
CA LYS A 304 -19.98 1.43 1.01
C LYS A 304 -19.24 2.11 -0.15
N ALA A 305 -18.30 1.42 -0.78
CA ALA A 305 -17.53 1.94 -1.90
C ALA A 305 -18.34 2.05 -3.22
N ILE A 306 -19.50 1.37 -3.33
CA ILE A 306 -20.38 1.45 -4.51
C ILE A 306 -20.84 2.88 -4.78
N ASP A 307 -21.09 3.66 -3.72
CA ASP A 307 -21.55 5.05 -3.84
C ASP A 307 -20.45 6.00 -4.35
N SER A 308 -19.19 5.53 -4.42
CA SER A 308 -18.12 6.31 -5.05
C SER A 308 -18.36 6.47 -6.56
N PRO A 309 -18.26 7.70 -7.11
CA PRO A 309 -18.38 7.87 -8.55
C PRO A 309 -17.25 7.20 -9.33
N THR A 310 -16.10 6.96 -8.69
CA THR A 310 -14.86 6.51 -9.37
C THR A 310 -14.46 5.08 -9.06
N ILE A 311 -14.77 4.53 -7.87
CA ILE A 311 -14.47 3.12 -7.55
C ILE A 311 -15.46 2.23 -8.30
N LYS A 312 -14.93 1.21 -8.99
CA LYS A 312 -15.75 0.28 -9.78
C LYS A 312 -15.52 -1.19 -9.48
N GLY A 313 -14.54 -1.52 -8.65
CA GLY A 313 -14.32 -2.92 -8.26
C GLY A 313 -12.96 -3.15 -7.62
N ILE A 314 -12.50 -4.40 -7.71
CA ILE A 314 -11.27 -4.86 -7.08
C ILE A 314 -10.41 -5.69 -8.03
N ASN A 315 -9.09 -5.53 -7.97
CA ASN A 315 -8.12 -6.50 -8.50
C ASN A 315 -7.69 -7.45 -7.37
N ILE A 316 -7.35 -8.69 -7.74
CA ILE A 316 -7.00 -9.75 -6.80
C ILE A 316 -5.70 -10.43 -7.25
N GLN A 317 -4.69 -10.37 -6.39
CA GLN A 317 -3.42 -11.06 -6.59
C GLN A 317 -3.14 -12.06 -5.47
N ILE A 318 -2.31 -13.05 -5.77
CA ILE A 318 -1.77 -13.98 -4.77
C ILE A 318 -0.25 -13.89 -4.73
N VAL A 319 0.32 -14.21 -3.58
CA VAL A 319 1.76 -14.47 -3.43
C VAL A 319 2.05 -15.88 -3.98
N VAL A 320 3.00 -15.97 -4.91
CA VAL A 320 3.31 -17.21 -5.63
C VAL A 320 4.27 -18.13 -4.85
N PRO A 321 5.34 -17.65 -4.18
CA PRO A 321 6.18 -18.51 -3.36
C PRO A 321 5.35 -19.30 -2.35
N THR A 322 5.47 -20.62 -2.37
CA THR A 322 4.77 -21.50 -1.42
C THR A 322 5.55 -21.71 -0.13
N GLN A 323 6.84 -21.36 -0.13
CA GLN A 323 7.78 -21.44 0.99
C GLN A 323 8.62 -20.15 1.06
N PRO A 324 9.20 -19.82 2.22
CA PRO A 324 10.12 -18.69 2.35
C PRO A 324 11.34 -18.82 1.43
N LEU A 325 11.80 -17.70 0.91
CA LEU A 325 12.96 -17.56 0.04
C LEU A 325 14.20 -17.23 0.87
N THR A 326 15.35 -17.83 0.52
CA THR A 326 16.61 -17.60 1.24
C THR A 326 17.30 -16.28 0.84
N ASP A 327 17.08 -15.78 -0.39
CA ASP A 327 17.73 -14.54 -0.92
C ASP A 327 16.78 -13.61 -1.69
N CYS A 328 15.47 -13.87 -1.59
CA CYS A 328 14.45 -13.22 -2.42
C CYS A 328 14.71 -13.21 -3.94
N LYS A 329 15.50 -14.17 -4.41
CA LYS A 329 15.60 -14.54 -5.82
C LYS A 329 14.65 -15.70 -6.03
N LEU A 330 13.78 -15.59 -7.01
CA LEU A 330 13.07 -16.78 -7.44
C LEU A 330 14.04 -17.73 -8.16
N PRO A 331 13.86 -19.05 -8.01
CA PRO A 331 14.40 -19.97 -8.99
C PRO A 331 13.79 -19.59 -10.34
N VAL A 332 14.66 -19.20 -11.28
CA VAL A 332 14.31 -18.86 -12.67
C VAL A 332 13.60 -20.04 -13.34
#